data_AF-A0A967GUB3-F1
#
_entry.id   AF-A0A967GUB3-F1
#
_cell.length_a   1.000
_cell.length_b   1.000
_cell.length_c   1.000
_cell.angle_alpha   90.00
_cell.angle_beta   90.00
_cell.angle_gamma   90.00
#
_symmetry.space_group_name_H-M   'P 1'
#
loop_
_entity.id
_entity.type
_entity.pdbx_description
1 polymer ?
#
loop_
_entity_poly.entity_id
_entity_poly.type
_entity_poly.pdbx_seq_one_letter_code
_entity_poly.pdbx_strand_id
1 'polypeptide(L)'
;DREARRELDLIGKLLPHLDSGMPALTLNLPEEERQILHDFFLLSSKPTIFACNVAEDSLAAALDNPGSDPGVAQVQSLAAESLGAEAVVISAQIEEELASLEPSEAAEFLADMGVK
;
A
#
# COMPACT_ATOMS: atom_id res chain seq x y z
N ASP A 1 20.21 7.49 31.07
CA ASP A 1 20.61 6.80 29.83
C ASP A 1 20.38 7.72 28.64
N ARG A 2 21.31 7.76 27.67
CA ARG A 2 21.22 8.69 26.51
C ARG A 2 20.20 8.20 25.48
N GLU A 3 20.06 6.88 25.36
CA GLU A 3 19.13 6.21 24.45
C GLU A 3 17.68 6.39 24.89
N ALA A 4 17.37 6.09 26.15
CA ALA A 4 16.06 6.31 26.74
C ALA A 4 15.54 7.76 26.60
N ARG A 5 16.46 8.75 26.54
CA ARG A 5 16.07 10.14 26.32
C ARG A 5 15.62 10.41 24.88
N ARG A 6 16.29 9.80 23.90
CA ARG A 6 15.92 9.89 22.48
C ARG A 6 14.58 9.21 22.21
N GLU A 7 14.36 8.04 22.81
CA GLU A 7 13.07 7.35 22.74
C GLU A 7 11.93 8.20 23.30
N LEU A 8 12.15 8.82 24.46
CA LEU A 8 11.15 9.66 25.12
C LEU A 8 10.84 10.93 24.31
N ASP A 9 11.86 11.53 23.69
CA ASP A 9 11.69 12.66 22.77
C ASP A 9 10.87 12.24 21.52
N LEU A 10 11.10 11.05 20.97
CA LEU A 10 10.34 10.50 19.84
C LEU A 10 8.89 10.19 20.24
N ILE A 11 8.66 9.56 21.40
CA ILE A 11 7.32 9.28 21.94
C ILE A 11 6.52 10.59 22.10
N GLY A 12 7.18 11.67 22.54
CA GLY A 12 6.57 13.00 22.63
C GLY A 12 6.05 13.54 21.31
N LYS A 13 6.63 13.15 20.17
CA LYS A 13 6.16 13.49 18.82
C LYS A 13 5.10 12.50 18.31
N LEU A 14 5.27 11.21 18.61
CA LEU A 14 4.39 10.13 18.15
C LEU A 14 3.00 10.21 18.77
N LEU A 15 2.91 10.41 20.08
CA LEU A 15 1.62 10.43 20.80
C LEU A 15 0.60 11.41 20.18
N PRO A 16 0.90 12.71 20.04
CA PRO A 16 -0.07 13.64 19.46
C PRO A 16 -0.40 13.33 17.99
N HIS A 17 0.54 12.76 17.24
CA HIS A 17 0.30 12.32 15.85
C HIS A 17 -0.69 11.15 15.79
N LEU A 18 -0.46 10.13 16.61
CA LEU A 18 -1.34 8.97 16.72
C LEU A 18 -2.72 9.34 17.27
N ASP A 19 -2.79 10.24 18.26
CA ASP A 19 -4.06 10.74 18.82
C ASP A 19 -4.89 11.53 17.80
N SER A 20 -4.24 12.13 16.79
CA SER A 20 -4.93 12.77 15.65
C SER A 20 -5.48 11.77 14.63
N GLY A 21 -5.29 10.46 14.86
CA GLY A 21 -5.71 9.38 13.96
C GLY A 21 -4.75 9.12 12.80
N MET A 22 -3.60 9.80 12.78
CA MET A 22 -2.61 9.67 11.72
C MET A 22 -1.66 8.49 12.00
N PRO A 23 -1.36 7.63 11.02
CA PRO A 23 -0.47 6.49 11.21
C PRO A 23 0.99 6.91 11.45
N ALA A 24 1.77 6.12 12.18
CA ALA A 24 3.16 6.46 12.47
C ALA A 24 4.04 6.60 11.20
N LEU A 25 3.68 5.87 10.14
CA LEU A 25 4.37 5.93 8.84
C LEU A 25 4.32 7.33 8.20
N THR A 26 3.27 8.12 8.45
CA THR A 26 3.10 9.46 7.84
C THR A 26 3.78 10.57 8.65
N LEU A 27 4.36 10.25 9.81
CA LEU A 27 5.12 11.21 10.60
C LEU A 27 6.47 11.48 9.94
N ASN A 28 6.71 12.73 9.56
CA ASN A 28 7.99 13.12 8.97
C ASN A 28 9.08 13.20 10.06
N LEU A 29 10.03 12.25 10.00
CA LEU A 29 11.11 12.11 10.97
C LEU A 29 12.47 12.09 10.26
N PRO A 30 13.54 12.59 10.89
CA PRO A 30 14.90 12.39 10.41
C PRO A 30 15.29 10.91 10.48
N GLU A 31 16.26 10.50 9.66
CA GLU A 31 16.71 9.10 9.53
C GLU A 31 17.12 8.47 10.88
N GLU A 32 17.79 9.23 11.74
CA GLU A 32 18.19 8.77 13.08
C GLU A 32 16.98 8.40 13.96
N GLU A 33 15.88 9.16 13.86
CA GLU A 33 14.67 8.89 14.63
C GLU A 33 13.82 7.78 14.00
N ARG A 34 13.93 7.57 12.68
CA ARG A 34 13.29 6.43 11.99
C ARG A 34 13.85 5.09 12.44
N GLN A 35 15.15 5.02 12.74
CA GLN A 35 15.75 3.79 13.28
C GLN A 35 15.18 3.45 14.66
N ILE A 36 15.01 4.45 15.52
CA ILE A 36 14.39 4.25 16.85
C ILE A 36 12.91 3.87 16.69
N LEU A 37 12.19 4.49 15.75
CA LEU A 37 10.80 4.13 15.44
C LEU A 37 10.64 2.67 15.00
N HIS A 38 11.60 2.15 14.23
CA HIS A 38 11.60 0.76 13.78
C HIS A 38 11.64 -0.21 14.96
N ASP A 39 12.39 0.10 16.01
CA ASP A 39 12.55 -0.73 17.20
C ASP A 39 11.30 -0.75 18.10
N PHE A 40 10.37 0.20 17.91
CA PHE A 40 9.07 0.18 18.59
C PHE A 40 8.08 -0.81 17.99
N PHE A 41 8.37 -1.37 16.81
CA PHE A 41 7.53 -2.37 16.13
C PHE A 41 6.04 -1.98 16.01
N LEU A 42 5.75 -0.69 15.82
CA LEU A 42 4.37 -0.21 15.68
C LEU A 42 3.71 -0.82 14.45
N LEU A 43 2.41 -1.14 14.57
CA LEU A 43 1.63 -1.63 13.42
C LEU A 43 1.51 -0.56 12.34
N SER A 44 1.27 0.69 12.74
CA SER A 44 1.05 1.83 11.85
C SER A 44 2.33 2.44 11.28
N SER A 45 3.52 1.93 11.64
CA SER A 45 4.79 2.33 11.01
C SER A 45 5.20 1.42 9.85
N LYS A 46 4.47 0.33 9.62
CA LYS A 46 4.78 -0.62 8.54
C LYS A 46 4.38 -0.05 7.18
N PRO A 47 5.25 -0.13 6.16
CA PRO A 47 4.88 0.16 4.78
C PRO A 47 3.64 -0.65 4.38
N THR A 48 2.66 0.02 3.78
CA THR A 48 1.37 -0.56 3.41
C THR A 48 1.10 -0.31 1.94
N ILE A 49 0.46 -1.26 1.26
CA ILE A 49 -0.01 -1.14 -0.12
C ILE A 49 -1.50 -1.51 -0.17
N PHE A 50 -2.26 -0.85 -1.03
CA PHE A 50 -3.67 -1.17 -1.25
C PHE A 50 -3.79 -2.05 -2.49
N ALA A 51 -4.43 -3.21 -2.35
CA ALA A 51 -4.77 -4.06 -3.48
C ALA A 51 -6.25 -3.83 -3.84
N CYS A 52 -6.49 -3.15 -4.96
CA CYS A 52 -7.80 -2.90 -5.52
C CYS A 52 -8.24 -4.11 -6.34
N ASN A 53 -9.06 -4.97 -5.75
CA ASN A 53 -9.62 -6.13 -6.45
C ASN A 53 -10.75 -5.69 -7.39
N VAL A 54 -10.58 -5.88 -8.69
CA VAL A 54 -11.58 -5.59 -9.73
C VAL A 54 -12.09 -6.87 -10.38
N ALA A 55 -13.25 -6.79 -11.02
CA ALA A 55 -13.77 -7.89 -11.84
C ALA A 55 -12.88 -8.14 -13.06
N GLU A 56 -12.87 -9.38 -13.54
CA GLU A 56 -12.11 -9.83 -14.72
C GLU A 56 -12.31 -8.91 -15.93
N ASP A 57 -13.57 -8.64 -16.29
CA ASP A 57 -13.95 -7.79 -17.42
C ASP A 57 -13.47 -6.34 -17.30
N SER A 58 -13.17 -5.89 -16.09
CA SER A 58 -12.74 -4.52 -15.79
C SER A 58 -11.22 -4.40 -15.62
N LEU A 59 -10.48 -5.51 -15.56
CA LEU A 59 -9.05 -5.49 -15.26
C LEU A 59 -8.26 -4.71 -16.33
N ALA A 60 -8.44 -5.03 -17.62
CA ALA A 60 -7.68 -4.36 -18.69
C ALA A 60 -7.94 -2.85 -18.72
N ALA A 61 -9.20 -2.43 -18.57
CA ALA A 61 -9.57 -1.02 -18.52
C ALA A 61 -9.04 -0.31 -17.27
N ALA A 62 -9.08 -0.98 -16.11
CA ALA A 62 -8.57 -0.43 -14.86
C ALA A 62 -7.03 -0.43 -14.79
N LEU A 63 -6.34 -1.27 -15.56
CA LEU A 63 -4.87 -1.18 -15.70
C LEU A 63 -4.45 -0.07 -16.66
N ASP A 64 -5.15 0.10 -17.80
CA ASP A 64 -4.86 1.16 -18.77
C ASP A 64 -5.20 2.55 -18.22
N ASN A 65 -6.35 2.68 -17.53
CA ASN A 65 -6.75 3.89 -16.85
C ASN A 65 -7.40 3.60 -15.49
N PRO A 66 -6.59 3.45 -14.42
CA PRO A 66 -7.09 3.17 -13.07
C PRO A 66 -8.10 4.21 -12.56
N GLY A 67 -7.98 5.46 -12.99
CA GLY A 67 -8.90 6.54 -12.60
C GLY A 67 -10.27 6.49 -13.29
N SER A 68 -10.45 5.60 -14.27
CA SER A 68 -11.73 5.44 -14.97
C SER A 68 -12.76 4.64 -14.17
N ASP A 69 -12.29 3.74 -13.29
CA ASP A 69 -13.15 3.03 -12.34
C ASP A 69 -13.32 3.88 -11.06
N PRO A 70 -14.56 4.29 -10.71
CA PRO A 70 -14.79 5.13 -9.53
C PRO A 70 -14.31 4.51 -8.21
N GLY A 71 -14.38 3.18 -8.10
CA GLY A 71 -13.92 2.46 -6.91
C GLY A 71 -12.40 2.48 -6.80
N VAL A 72 -11.69 2.20 -7.90
CA VAL A 72 -10.22 2.26 -7.94
C VAL A 72 -9.72 3.68 -7.66
N ALA A 73 -10.33 4.70 -8.29
CA ALA A 73 -9.98 6.09 -8.06
C ALA A 73 -10.16 6.51 -6.59
N GLN A 74 -11.25 6.06 -5.95
CA GLN A 74 -11.51 6.35 -4.55
C GLN A 74 -10.47 5.68 -3.62
N VAL A 75 -10.11 4.43 -3.89
CA VAL A 75 -9.09 3.73 -3.11
C VAL A 75 -7.70 4.36 -3.30
N GLN A 76 -7.36 4.81 -4.52
CA GLN A 76 -6.12 5.53 -4.79
C GLN A 76 -6.02 6.83 -3.97
N SER A 77 -7.08 7.64 -3.94
CA SER A 77 -7.13 8.86 -3.11
C SER A 77 -7.02 8.52 -1.63
N LEU A 78 -7.76 7.51 -1.15
CA LEU A 78 -7.68 7.08 0.25
C LEU A 78 -6.28 6.59 0.64
N ALA A 79 -5.63 5.79 -0.20
CA ALA A 79 -4.30 5.24 0.05
C ALA A 79 -3.26 6.37 0.19
N ALA A 80 -3.31 7.34 -0.73
CA ALA A 80 -2.44 8.50 -0.72
C ALA A 80 -2.68 9.41 0.50
N GLU A 81 -3.94 9.71 0.83
CA GLU A 81 -4.30 10.63 1.91
C GLU A 81 -4.10 10.04 3.31
N SER A 82 -4.44 8.77 3.50
CA SER A 82 -4.44 8.13 4.83
C SER A 82 -3.07 7.61 5.25
N LEU A 83 -2.36 6.96 4.33
CA LEU A 83 -1.16 6.19 4.63
C LEU A 83 0.06 6.63 3.82
N GLY A 84 -0.11 7.54 2.85
CA GLY A 84 0.93 7.83 1.85
C GLY A 84 1.30 6.57 1.05
N ALA A 85 0.33 5.67 0.86
CA ALA A 85 0.50 4.37 0.25
C ALA A 85 0.09 4.39 -1.22
N GLU A 86 0.66 3.48 -1.99
CA GLU A 86 0.25 3.22 -3.37
C GLU A 86 -0.90 2.21 -3.40
N ALA A 87 -1.73 2.31 -4.43
CA ALA A 87 -2.78 1.33 -4.70
C ALA A 87 -2.50 0.65 -6.05
N VAL A 88 -2.63 -0.67 -6.07
CA VAL A 88 -2.39 -1.54 -7.22
C VAL A 88 -3.69 -2.24 -7.59
N VAL A 89 -4.03 -2.23 -8.86
CA VAL A 89 -5.20 -2.93 -9.38
C VAL A 89 -4.83 -4.38 -9.63
N ILE A 90 -5.64 -5.31 -9.11
CA ILE A 90 -5.50 -6.75 -9.31
C ILE A 90 -6.86 -7.38 -9.58
N SER A 91 -6.88 -8.59 -10.14
CA SER A 91 -8.07 -9.45 -10.15
C SER A 91 -7.70 -10.78 -9.50
N ALA A 92 -8.20 -11.02 -8.30
CA ALA A 92 -7.87 -12.23 -7.55
C ALA A 92 -8.26 -13.52 -8.29
N GLN A 93 -9.32 -13.48 -9.09
CA GLN A 93 -9.76 -14.63 -9.91
C GLN A 93 -8.75 -14.94 -11.02
N ILE A 94 -8.30 -13.91 -11.75
CA ILE A 94 -7.28 -14.09 -12.79
C ILE A 94 -5.96 -14.57 -12.18
N GLU A 95 -5.55 -13.99 -11.05
CA GLU A 95 -4.33 -14.42 -10.34
C GLU A 95 -4.39 -15.90 -9.92
N GLU A 96 -5.56 -16.40 -9.52
CA GLU A 96 -5.77 -17.81 -9.19
C GLU A 96 -5.65 -18.71 -10.43
N GLU A 97 -6.22 -18.30 -11.56
CA GLU A 97 -6.13 -19.05 -12.82
C GLU A 97 -4.68 -19.07 -13.33
N LEU A 98 -3.99 -17.93 -13.34
CA LEU A 98 -2.59 -17.80 -13.74
C LEU A 98 -1.65 -18.66 -12.87
N ALA A 99 -1.93 -18.80 -11.58
CA ALA A 99 -1.12 -19.63 -10.68
C ALA A 99 -1.09 -21.12 -11.06
N SER A 100 -2.06 -21.57 -11.88
CA SER A 100 -2.16 -22.95 -12.35
C SER A 100 -1.58 -23.18 -13.76
N LEU A 101 -1.19 -22.12 -14.47
CA LEU A 101 -0.70 -22.17 -15.84
C LEU A 101 0.82 -22.10 -15.90
N GLU A 102 1.40 -22.65 -16.97
CA GLU A 102 2.82 -22.46 -17.27
C GLU A 102 3.08 -21.01 -17.75
N PRO A 103 4.29 -20.45 -17.57
CA PRO A 103 4.57 -19.05 -17.89
C PRO A 103 4.25 -18.63 -19.34
N SER A 104 4.39 -19.54 -20.31
CA SER A 104 4.01 -19.27 -21.71
C SER A 104 2.50 -19.18 -21.90
N GLU A 105 1.74 -20.04 -21.22
CA GLU A 105 0.28 -20.08 -21.30
C GLU A 105 -0.33 -18.89 -20.56
N ALA A 106 0.23 -18.52 -19.41
CA ALA A 106 -0.13 -17.32 -18.66
C ALA A 106 0.04 -16.04 -19.48
N ALA A 107 1.14 -15.91 -20.23
CA ALA A 107 1.39 -14.76 -21.08
C ALA A 107 0.40 -14.67 -22.25
N GLU A 108 0.05 -15.81 -22.86
CA GLU A 108 -0.97 -15.89 -23.91
C GLU A 108 -2.36 -15.51 -23.36
N PHE A 109 -2.72 -16.03 -22.18
CA PHE A 109 -3.98 -15.72 -21.51
C PHE A 109 -4.13 -14.22 -21.20
N LEU A 110 -3.11 -13.59 -20.60
CA LEU A 110 -3.12 -12.16 -20.34
C LEU A 110 -3.23 -11.32 -21.61
N ALA A 111 -2.52 -11.73 -22.68
CA ALA A 111 -2.57 -11.04 -23.97
C ALA A 111 -3.97 -11.09 -24.61
N ASP A 112 -4.65 -12.23 -24.52
CA ASP A 112 -6.03 -12.39 -25.03
C ASP A 112 -7.02 -11.49 -24.28
N MET A 113 -6.77 -11.23 -23.00
CA MET A 113 -7.54 -10.30 -22.16
C MET A 113 -7.21 -8.82 -22.39
N GLY A 114 -6.21 -8.51 -23.22
CA GLY A 114 -5.76 -7.13 -23.45
C GLY A 114 -4.94 -6.54 -22.31
N VAL A 115 -4.45 -7.38 -21.40
CA VAL A 115 -3.53 -7.02 -20.31
C VAL A 115 -2.09 -7.27 -20.78
N LYS A 116 -1.19 -6.29 -20.57
CA LYS A 116 0.21 -6.36 -21.01
C LYS A 116 1.18 -6.24 -19.85
#